data_AF-A0A3P3QII3-F1
#
_entry.id   AF-A0A3P3QII3-F1
#
_cell.length_a   1.000
_cell.length_b   1.000
_cell.length_c   1.000
_cell.angle_alpha   90.00
_cell.angle_beta   90.00
_cell.angle_gamma   90.00
#
_symmetry.space_group_name_H-M   'P 1'
#
loop_
_entity.id
_entity.type
_entity.pdbx_description
1 polymer ?
#
loop_
_entity_poly.entity_id
_entity_poly.type
_entity_poly.pdbx_seq_one_letter_code
_entity_poly.pdbx_strand_id
1 'polypeptide(L)'
;MRYQERGAVLIVSLMLLAVATVVGIAGIGNTQLAERIASNQKQASEAFMAAESGLVRAKVWFDDPANAGLWGDSAATLAAINAGQQNLQNSAQWRLESVDYVSNPGFALLVSVGTISNTGVQRKVQALYQQAKASGNLAAMNIIGNIKTFDTANSASFEIIGELDAQGNAIGPALATNTDANVELMETDINSKGRMDNYKGGIKKVEFDDPFGDPQKMAEFIAALKAEYYALPVAQRGVAPNNMGTVAVPRITYHSGPLQLKGNNSGAGILVVEGNLSFSGTPSFEGLIIVTGQTFTISGGGNGGVLGGAVVFANPLQDANTGEWSFGKAEATFVFDVDGGGKATFRYDKGSLETARDLLSENGVAQQMWQLDSSAGSSAATPSSMSAWSEVY
;
A
#
# COMPACT_ATOMS: atom_id res chain seq x y z
N MET A 1 -89.83 18.04 51.41
CA MET A 1 -88.88 17.05 50.85
C MET A 1 -87.77 17.79 50.10
N ARG A 2 -86.65 18.18 50.73
CA ARG A 2 -85.57 18.92 50.01
C ARG A 2 -84.15 18.83 50.63
N TYR A 3 -83.88 17.80 51.43
CA TYR A 3 -82.57 17.63 52.09
C TYR A 3 -81.75 16.41 51.63
N GLN A 4 -82.27 15.56 50.74
CA GLN A 4 -81.55 14.35 50.29
C GLN A 4 -80.74 14.52 49.00
N GLU A 5 -80.97 15.56 48.19
CA GLU A 5 -80.25 15.74 46.91
C GLU A 5 -78.88 16.44 47.04
N ARG A 6 -78.64 17.20 48.11
CA ARG A 6 -77.35 17.90 48.30
C ARG A 6 -76.18 16.96 48.62
N GLY A 7 -76.45 15.80 49.23
CA GLY A 7 -75.43 14.80 49.54
C GLY A 7 -74.99 13.99 48.30
N ALA A 8 -75.95 13.63 47.44
CA ALA A 8 -75.67 12.85 46.24
C ALA A 8 -74.81 13.64 45.23
N VAL A 9 -75.09 14.94 45.03
CA VAL A 9 -74.31 15.79 44.12
C VAL A 9 -72.86 15.94 44.59
N LEU A 10 -72.62 16.07 45.90
CA LEU A 10 -71.27 16.16 46.46
C LEU A 10 -70.48 14.85 46.26
N ILE A 11 -71.14 13.70 46.42
CA ILE A 11 -70.50 12.39 46.23
C ILE A 11 -70.16 12.17 44.76
N VAL A 12 -71.06 12.50 43.84
CA VAL A 12 -70.82 12.38 42.40
C VAL A 12 -69.70 13.32 41.94
N SER A 13 -69.67 14.57 42.42
CA SER A 13 -68.58 15.50 42.08
C SER A 13 -67.24 15.06 42.67
N LEU A 14 -67.21 14.50 43.88
CA LEU A 14 -66.00 13.89 44.46
C LEU A 14 -65.54 12.66 43.68
N MET A 15 -66.46 11.79 43.26
CA MET A 15 -66.13 10.61 42.44
C MET A 15 -65.56 11.03 41.08
N LEU A 16 -66.18 11.99 40.40
CA LEU A 16 -65.68 12.50 39.12
C LEU A 16 -64.31 13.18 39.27
N LEU A 17 -64.09 13.92 40.35
CA LEU A 17 -62.82 14.58 40.65
C LEU A 17 -61.73 13.56 41.02
N ALA A 18 -62.07 12.51 41.75
CA ALA A 18 -61.19 11.38 42.03
C ALA A 18 -60.78 10.63 40.75
N VAL A 19 -61.72 10.38 39.84
CA VAL A 19 -61.42 9.74 38.55
C VAL A 19 -60.52 10.64 37.70
N ALA A 20 -60.81 11.95 37.61
CA ALA A 20 -60.00 12.89 36.86
C ALA A 20 -58.57 13.02 37.40
N THR A 21 -58.40 13.01 38.73
CA THR A 21 -57.06 13.05 39.36
C THR A 21 -56.27 11.77 39.14
N VAL A 22 -56.90 10.60 39.23
CA VAL A 22 -56.24 9.32 38.92
C VAL A 22 -55.77 9.26 37.46
N VAL A 23 -56.60 9.73 36.52
CA VAL A 23 -56.23 9.82 35.09
C VAL A 23 -55.08 10.81 34.88
N GLY A 24 -55.11 11.96 35.57
CA GLY A 24 -54.03 12.96 35.50
C GLY A 24 -52.68 12.43 36.01
N ILE A 25 -52.68 11.71 37.15
CA ILE A 25 -51.46 11.11 37.72
C ILE A 25 -50.90 10.01 36.81
N ALA A 26 -51.78 9.16 36.25
CA ALA A 26 -51.38 8.13 35.30
C ALA A 26 -50.73 8.71 34.04
N GLY A 27 -51.22 9.86 33.54
CA GLY A 27 -50.62 10.59 32.43
C GLY A 27 -49.19 11.08 32.71
N ILE A 28 -48.94 11.62 33.91
CA ILE A 28 -47.61 12.11 34.33
C ILE A 28 -46.59 10.96 34.41
N GLY A 29 -47.00 9.80 34.93
CA GLY A 29 -46.13 8.61 35.01
C GLY A 29 -45.64 8.12 33.65
N ASN A 30 -46.53 8.10 32.65
CA ASN A 30 -46.17 7.72 31.27
C ASN A 30 -45.19 8.71 30.63
N THR A 31 -45.35 10.02 30.87
CA THR A 31 -44.44 11.05 30.35
C THR A 31 -43.03 10.90 30.92
N GLN A 32 -42.90 10.68 32.24
CA GLN A 32 -41.58 10.49 32.87
C GLN A 32 -40.84 9.24 32.33
N LEU A 33 -41.57 8.16 32.03
CA LEU A 33 -40.97 6.98 31.39
C LEU A 33 -40.50 7.28 29.96
N ALA A 34 -41.33 7.97 29.17
CA ALA A 34 -40.96 8.37 27.81
C ALA A 34 -39.72 9.28 27.79
N GLU A 35 -39.61 10.23 28.72
CA GLU A 35 -38.44 11.09 28.88
C GLU A 35 -37.18 10.30 29.25
N ARG A 36 -37.28 9.31 30.15
CA ARG A 36 -36.16 8.42 30.49
C ARG A 36 -35.73 7.56 29.31
N ILE A 37 -36.67 7.01 28.55
CA ILE A 37 -36.37 6.24 27.34
C ILE A 37 -35.67 7.13 26.30
N ALA A 38 -36.19 8.33 26.07
CA ALA A 38 -35.59 9.29 25.15
C ALA A 38 -34.18 9.72 25.59
N SER A 39 -33.98 9.93 26.90
CA SER A 39 -32.66 10.24 27.47
C SER A 39 -31.69 9.08 27.30
N ASN A 40 -32.12 7.84 27.57
CA ASN A 40 -31.30 6.64 27.39
C ASN A 40 -30.94 6.42 25.92
N GLN A 41 -31.89 6.62 25.00
CA GLN A 41 -31.65 6.55 23.55
C GLN A 41 -30.66 7.62 23.11
N LYS A 42 -30.81 8.87 23.56
CA LYS A 42 -29.87 9.95 23.28
C LYS A 42 -28.46 9.61 23.74
N GLN A 43 -28.31 9.16 24.99
CA GLN A 43 -27.01 8.79 25.55
C GLN A 43 -26.38 7.60 24.81
N ALA A 44 -27.19 6.63 24.39
CA ALA A 44 -26.72 5.52 23.57
C ALA A 44 -26.20 6.02 22.21
N SER A 45 -26.89 6.93 21.54
CA SER A 45 -26.41 7.54 20.29
C SER A 45 -25.14 8.36 20.49
N GLU A 46 -25.04 9.13 21.57
CA GLU A 46 -23.83 9.89 21.91
C GLU A 46 -22.63 8.98 22.19
N ALA A 47 -22.83 7.87 22.92
CA ALA A 47 -21.80 6.86 23.13
C ALA A 47 -21.36 6.21 21.80
N PHE A 48 -22.31 5.91 20.90
CA PHE A 48 -21.98 5.35 19.58
C PHE A 48 -21.13 6.31 18.74
N MET A 49 -21.54 7.58 18.61
CA MET A 49 -20.77 8.61 17.91
C MET A 49 -19.37 8.80 18.52
N ALA A 50 -19.24 8.67 19.84
CA ALA A 50 -17.94 8.71 20.50
C ALA A 50 -17.05 7.52 20.09
N ALA A 51 -17.59 6.30 20.07
CA ALA A 51 -16.87 5.13 19.58
C ALA A 51 -16.40 5.30 18.12
N GLU A 52 -17.26 5.82 17.24
CA GLU A 52 -16.89 6.11 15.85
C GLU A 52 -15.77 7.16 15.76
N SER A 53 -15.83 8.19 16.60
CA SER A 53 -14.78 9.21 16.68
C SER A 53 -13.43 8.60 17.05
N GLY A 54 -13.40 7.60 17.93
CA GLY A 54 -12.19 6.86 18.27
C GLY A 54 -11.60 6.09 17.09
N LEU A 55 -12.45 5.44 16.27
CA LEU A 55 -12.01 4.77 15.04
C LEU A 55 -11.47 5.76 14.00
N VAL A 56 -12.12 6.93 13.83
CA VAL A 56 -11.62 7.99 12.94
C VAL A 56 -10.26 8.51 13.42
N ARG A 57 -10.07 8.70 14.73
CA ARG A 57 -8.78 9.11 15.30
C ARG A 57 -7.71 8.06 15.16
N ALA A 58 -8.06 6.78 15.31
CA ALA A 58 -7.15 5.68 15.04
C ALA A 58 -6.68 5.70 13.58
N LYS A 59 -7.58 5.92 12.61
CA LYS A 59 -7.20 6.05 11.20
C LYS A 59 -6.17 7.16 10.98
N VAL A 60 -6.44 8.37 11.50
CA VAL A 60 -5.50 9.50 11.36
C VAL A 60 -4.14 9.17 11.97
N TRP A 61 -4.12 8.47 13.11
CA TRP A 61 -2.88 8.03 13.73
C TRP A 61 -2.12 7.02 12.85
N PHE A 62 -2.80 6.06 12.24
CA PHE A 62 -2.19 5.10 11.32
C PHE A 62 -1.76 5.71 9.99
N ASP A 63 -2.41 6.79 9.55
CA ASP A 63 -2.06 7.53 8.33
C ASP A 63 -0.80 8.38 8.51
N ASP A 64 -0.36 8.63 9.75
CA ASP A 64 0.86 9.39 10.04
C ASP A 64 2.11 8.50 9.87
N PRO A 65 3.00 8.82 8.91
CA PRO A 65 4.20 8.02 8.64
C PRO A 65 5.12 7.84 9.84
N ALA A 66 5.11 8.77 10.81
CA ALA A 66 5.93 8.67 12.02
C ALA A 66 5.58 7.44 12.88
N ASN A 67 4.37 6.88 12.72
CA ASN A 67 3.87 5.75 13.50
C ASN A 67 4.06 4.39 12.80
N ALA A 68 4.60 4.36 11.58
CA ALA A 68 4.73 3.13 10.78
C ALA A 68 5.53 2.02 11.48
N GLY A 69 6.52 2.38 12.31
CA GLY A 69 7.35 1.43 13.06
C GLY A 69 6.62 0.63 14.16
N LEU A 70 5.38 0.98 14.48
CA LEU A 70 4.56 0.28 15.48
C LEU A 70 3.60 -0.75 14.85
N TRP A 71 3.56 -0.84 13.51
CA TRP A 71 2.72 -1.81 12.81
C TRP A 71 3.09 -3.25 13.19
N GLY A 72 2.07 -4.08 13.46
CA GLY A 72 2.27 -5.46 13.94
C GLY A 72 2.48 -5.59 15.45
N ASP A 73 2.73 -4.50 16.19
CA ASP A 73 2.74 -4.49 17.66
C ASP A 73 1.40 -3.98 18.20
N SER A 74 0.48 -4.92 18.47
CA SER A 74 -0.84 -4.62 19.02
C SER A 74 -0.79 -3.84 20.34
N ALA A 75 0.14 -4.17 21.24
CA ALA A 75 0.19 -3.58 22.58
C ALA A 75 0.72 -2.15 22.53
N ALA A 76 1.81 -1.92 21.79
CA ALA A 76 2.40 -0.60 21.63
C ALA A 76 1.48 0.33 20.84
N THR A 77 0.84 -0.16 19.77
CA THR A 77 -0.15 0.60 18.99
C THR A 77 -1.33 1.04 19.86
N LEU A 78 -1.92 0.11 20.62
CA LEU A 78 -3.04 0.40 21.50
C LEU A 78 -2.69 1.43 22.58
N ALA A 79 -1.49 1.34 23.15
CA ALA A 79 -1.01 2.30 24.15
C ALA A 79 -0.79 3.70 23.54
N ALA A 80 -0.18 3.78 22.36
CA ALA A 80 0.11 5.03 21.67
C ALA A 80 -1.17 5.79 21.28
N ILE A 81 -2.14 5.12 20.66
CA ILE A 81 -3.40 5.76 20.25
C ILE A 81 -4.19 6.23 21.49
N ASN A 82 -4.21 5.42 22.54
CA ASN A 82 -4.89 5.77 23.78
C ASN A 82 -4.16 6.84 24.62
N ALA A 83 -2.93 7.23 24.29
CA ALA A 83 -2.26 8.37 24.92
C ALA A 83 -2.79 9.73 24.41
N GLY A 84 -3.53 9.74 23.30
CA GLY A 84 -4.12 10.94 22.70
C GLY A 84 -5.33 11.53 23.47
N GLN A 85 -5.90 12.62 22.93
CA GLN A 85 -7.10 13.25 23.50
C GLN A 85 -8.36 12.40 23.28
N GLN A 86 -8.91 11.88 24.38
CA GLN A 86 -10.08 10.98 24.40
C GLN A 86 -11.41 11.66 24.70
N ASN A 87 -11.37 12.88 25.25
CA ASN A 87 -12.57 13.58 25.70
C ASN A 87 -13.20 14.35 24.54
N LEU A 88 -14.52 14.18 24.39
CA LEU A 88 -15.36 14.89 23.44
C LEU A 88 -16.30 15.84 24.21
N GLN A 89 -17.15 16.57 23.47
CA GLN A 89 -18.19 17.39 24.07
C GLN A 89 -19.24 16.52 24.80
N ASN A 90 -20.05 17.14 25.65
CA ASN A 90 -21.17 16.48 26.35
C ASN A 90 -20.78 15.29 27.25
N SER A 91 -19.57 15.31 27.84
CA SER A 91 -19.08 14.22 28.71
C SER A 91 -18.96 12.86 28.00
N ALA A 92 -18.88 12.88 26.66
CA ALA A 92 -18.58 11.69 25.88
C ALA A 92 -17.07 11.50 25.78
N GLN A 93 -16.63 10.25 25.80
CA GLN A 93 -15.22 9.86 25.72
C GLN A 93 -15.11 8.65 24.82
N TRP A 94 -13.96 8.49 24.17
CA TRP A 94 -13.66 7.29 23.41
C TRP A 94 -12.35 6.68 23.87
N ARG A 95 -12.22 5.37 23.73
CA ARG A 95 -10.98 4.64 24.00
C ARG A 95 -10.92 3.42 23.09
N LEU A 96 -9.76 3.12 22.52
CA LEU A 96 -9.58 1.82 21.86
C LEU A 96 -9.49 0.72 22.92
N GLU A 97 -10.29 -0.32 22.74
CA GLU A 97 -10.26 -1.54 23.55
C GLU A 97 -9.23 -2.53 23.02
N SER A 98 -9.15 -2.70 21.70
CA SER A 98 -8.21 -3.64 21.07
C SER A 98 -7.73 -3.19 19.69
N VAL A 99 -6.53 -3.67 19.35
CA VAL A 99 -5.93 -3.65 18.00
C VAL A 99 -5.43 -5.05 17.71
N ASP A 100 -5.92 -5.69 16.66
CA ASP A 100 -5.52 -7.05 16.28
C ASP A 100 -5.05 -7.11 14.82
N TYR A 101 -3.80 -7.49 14.62
CA TYR A 101 -3.17 -7.72 13.31
C TYR A 101 -3.16 -9.19 12.89
N VAL A 102 -3.31 -10.12 13.85
CA VAL A 102 -3.08 -11.56 13.64
C VAL A 102 -4.30 -12.20 12.99
N SER A 103 -5.49 -11.84 13.44
CA SER A 103 -6.73 -12.44 12.91
C SER A 103 -7.07 -11.97 11.49
N ASN A 104 -6.50 -10.84 11.05
CA ASN A 104 -6.71 -10.27 9.72
C ASN A 104 -5.36 -9.79 9.15
N PRO A 105 -4.54 -10.68 8.58
CA PRO A 105 -3.22 -10.32 8.04
C PRO A 105 -3.33 -9.19 7.01
N GLY A 106 -2.48 -8.16 7.12
CA GLY A 106 -2.53 -6.97 6.25
C GLY A 106 -3.59 -5.93 6.64
N PHE A 107 -4.36 -6.19 7.71
CA PHE A 107 -5.32 -5.26 8.29
C PHE A 107 -5.06 -5.09 9.79
N ALA A 108 -5.58 -4.02 10.36
CA ALA A 108 -5.72 -3.88 11.81
C ALA A 108 -7.21 -3.89 12.15
N LEU A 109 -7.66 -4.91 12.88
CA LEU A 109 -9.01 -4.92 13.46
C LEU A 109 -9.01 -4.08 14.72
N LEU A 110 -9.78 -3.00 14.70
CA LEU A 110 -9.86 -2.03 15.78
C LEU A 110 -11.22 -2.15 16.46
N VAL A 111 -11.24 -2.15 17.79
CA VAL A 111 -12.47 -2.00 18.58
C VAL A 111 -12.37 -0.72 19.40
N SER A 112 -13.30 0.21 19.19
CA SER A 112 -13.40 1.44 19.96
C SER A 112 -14.63 1.43 20.86
N VAL A 113 -14.47 1.93 22.08
CA VAL A 113 -15.52 2.05 23.09
C VAL A 113 -15.79 3.52 23.33
N GLY A 114 -17.02 3.94 23.08
CA GLY A 114 -17.54 5.24 23.47
C GLY A 114 -18.27 5.16 24.79
N THR A 115 -17.99 6.09 25.70
CA THR A 115 -18.55 6.13 27.06
C THR A 115 -19.11 7.51 27.37
N ILE A 116 -20.30 7.58 27.98
CA ILE A 116 -20.82 8.81 28.59
C ILE A 116 -20.45 8.81 30.07
N SER A 117 -19.50 9.67 30.48
CA SER A 117 -18.90 9.65 31.83
C SER A 117 -19.92 9.84 32.95
N ASN A 118 -21.00 10.59 32.69
CA ASN A 118 -21.99 10.91 33.72
C ASN A 118 -22.91 9.74 34.06
N THR A 119 -23.11 8.81 33.13
CA THR A 119 -24.11 7.74 33.26
C THR A 119 -23.53 6.35 33.08
N GLY A 120 -22.30 6.23 32.57
CA GLY A 120 -21.62 4.96 32.31
C GLY A 120 -22.17 4.22 31.10
N VAL A 121 -23.03 4.84 30.28
CA VAL A 121 -23.54 4.22 29.05
C VAL A 121 -22.36 4.01 28.08
N GLN A 122 -22.21 2.77 27.61
CA GLN A 122 -21.16 2.37 26.68
C GLN A 122 -21.71 1.77 25.39
N ARG A 123 -20.98 2.04 24.30
CA ARG A 123 -21.18 1.45 22.98
C ARG A 123 -19.84 1.10 22.38
N LYS A 124 -19.76 -0.03 21.68
CA LYS A 124 -18.53 -0.48 21.03
C LYS A 124 -18.74 -0.60 19.54
N VAL A 125 -17.77 -0.13 18.78
CA VAL A 125 -17.77 -0.21 17.32
C VAL A 125 -16.45 -0.80 16.88
N GLN A 126 -16.50 -1.75 15.96
CA GLN A 126 -15.33 -2.31 15.31
C GLN A 126 -15.22 -1.85 13.86
N ALA A 127 -13.99 -1.77 13.36
CA ALA A 127 -13.69 -1.56 11.95
C ALA A 127 -12.33 -2.16 11.59
N LEU A 128 -12.16 -2.51 10.31
CA LEU A 128 -10.89 -2.93 9.73
C LEU A 128 -10.20 -1.72 9.12
N TYR A 129 -9.01 -1.40 9.63
CA TYR A 129 -8.10 -0.46 9.00
C TYR A 129 -7.18 -1.18 8.01
N GLN A 130 -7.02 -0.58 6.83
CA GLN A 130 -6.03 -0.99 5.84
C GLN A 130 -5.10 0.18 5.55
N GLN A 131 -3.79 -0.05 5.65
CA GLN A 131 -2.78 0.94 5.30
C GLN A 131 -2.93 1.42 3.85
N ALA A 132 -2.48 2.64 3.60
CA ALA A 132 -2.36 3.15 2.25
C ALA A 132 -1.42 2.23 1.49
N LYS A 133 -1.85 1.78 0.31
CA LYS A 133 -1.05 0.89 -0.50
C LYS A 133 -0.25 1.73 -1.47
N ALA A 134 1.06 1.63 -1.36
CA ALA A 134 1.97 2.11 -2.37
C ALA A 134 1.63 1.49 -3.73
N SER A 135 1.33 2.31 -4.73
CA SER A 135 1.30 1.85 -6.12
C SER A 135 2.74 1.94 -6.58
N GLY A 136 3.38 0.80 -6.91
CA GLY A 136 4.81 0.78 -7.22
C GLY A 136 5.29 1.71 -8.35
N ASN A 137 4.41 2.45 -9.05
CA ASN A 137 4.69 3.53 -10.02
C ASN A 137 5.94 3.27 -10.87
N LEU A 138 6.08 2.03 -11.35
CA LEU A 138 7.25 1.60 -12.11
C LEU A 138 7.08 1.96 -13.59
N ALA A 139 8.16 2.38 -14.22
CA ALA A 139 8.39 2.37 -15.65
C ALA A 139 8.89 1.00 -16.13
N ALA A 140 9.11 0.88 -17.44
CA ALA A 140 9.84 -0.27 -18.00
C ALA A 140 11.25 -0.39 -17.38
N MET A 141 11.92 0.74 -17.17
CA MET A 141 13.22 0.82 -16.53
C MET A 141 13.25 1.94 -15.48
N ASN A 142 13.66 1.60 -14.26
CA ASN A 142 13.61 2.48 -13.10
C ASN A 142 15.02 2.61 -12.53
N ILE A 143 15.57 3.82 -12.52
CA ILE A 143 16.91 4.10 -12.03
C ILE A 143 16.79 4.97 -10.78
N ILE A 144 17.03 4.37 -9.62
CA ILE A 144 16.81 4.99 -8.31
C ILE A 144 18.16 5.19 -7.61
N GLY A 145 18.50 6.44 -7.33
CA GLY A 145 19.80 6.86 -6.80
C GLY A 145 20.60 7.70 -7.78
N ASN A 146 21.87 7.97 -7.47
CA ASN A 146 22.71 8.85 -8.30
C ASN A 146 23.35 8.14 -9.50
N ILE A 147 23.32 8.77 -10.67
CA ILE A 147 23.90 8.26 -11.92
C ILE A 147 25.18 9.04 -12.27
N LYS A 148 26.25 8.32 -12.65
CA LYS A 148 27.49 8.94 -13.18
C LYS A 148 27.41 9.14 -14.67
N THR A 149 27.01 8.05 -15.30
CA THR A 149 27.24 7.77 -16.69
C THR A 149 26.02 7.03 -17.16
N PHE A 150 25.33 7.66 -18.08
CA PHE A 150 24.31 7.06 -18.88
C PHE A 150 24.79 7.13 -20.32
N ASP A 151 24.88 5.97 -20.95
CA ASP A 151 25.37 5.82 -22.32
C ASP A 151 24.33 5.02 -23.10
N THR A 152 23.45 5.72 -23.81
CA THR A 152 22.45 5.15 -24.72
C THR A 152 23.10 4.59 -25.98
N ALA A 153 22.39 3.69 -26.66
CA ALA A 153 22.93 2.97 -27.82
C ALA A 153 23.18 3.88 -29.03
N ASN A 154 24.31 3.63 -29.69
CA ASN A 154 24.63 4.26 -30.97
C ASN A 154 23.68 3.78 -32.09
N SER A 155 23.16 2.55 -32.00
CA SER A 155 22.18 2.02 -32.94
C SER A 155 20.77 2.54 -32.65
N ALA A 156 19.95 2.70 -33.69
CA ALA A 156 18.51 2.95 -33.55
C ALA A 156 17.69 1.65 -33.40
N SER A 157 18.33 0.49 -33.39
CA SER A 157 17.68 -0.83 -33.38
C SER A 157 17.32 -1.30 -31.97
N PHE A 158 16.65 -0.44 -31.19
CA PHE A 158 16.08 -0.80 -29.90
C PHE A 158 14.80 -0.01 -29.61
N GLU A 159 13.97 -0.45 -28.67
CA GLU A 159 12.87 0.33 -28.14
C GLU A 159 12.72 0.05 -26.64
N ILE A 160 12.49 1.11 -25.87
CA ILE A 160 12.07 1.03 -24.47
C ILE A 160 10.68 1.68 -24.41
N ILE A 161 9.70 0.91 -23.97
CA ILE A 161 8.29 1.25 -24.06
C ILE A 161 7.72 1.28 -22.65
N GLY A 162 7.33 2.47 -22.19
CA GLY A 162 6.63 2.66 -20.93
C GLY A 162 5.22 2.05 -20.93
N GLU A 163 4.45 2.34 -19.89
CA GLU A 163 3.07 1.86 -19.83
C GLU A 163 2.24 2.45 -20.97
N LEU A 164 1.47 1.59 -21.63
CA LEU A 164 0.56 1.98 -22.71
C LEU A 164 -0.90 1.77 -22.27
N ASP A 165 -1.79 2.66 -22.71
CA ASP A 165 -3.24 2.42 -22.62
C ASP A 165 -3.71 1.35 -23.62
N ALA A 166 -5.00 1.01 -23.55
CA ALA A 166 -5.61 0.04 -24.47
C ALA A 166 -5.63 0.51 -25.95
N GLN A 167 -5.35 1.79 -26.21
CA GLN A 167 -5.25 2.38 -27.56
C GLN A 167 -3.80 2.45 -28.06
N GLY A 168 -2.82 2.03 -27.23
CA GLY A 168 -1.40 2.04 -27.56
C GLY A 168 -0.70 3.39 -27.32
N ASN A 169 -1.36 4.35 -26.66
CA ASN A 169 -0.72 5.61 -26.27
C ASN A 169 0.07 5.42 -24.99
N ALA A 170 1.25 6.04 -24.90
CA ALA A 170 2.05 5.98 -23.68
C ALA A 170 1.42 6.82 -22.56
N ILE A 171 1.10 6.15 -21.46
CA ILE A 171 0.57 6.75 -20.22
C ILE A 171 1.62 6.75 -19.09
N GLY A 172 2.62 5.87 -19.18
CA GLY A 172 3.75 5.80 -18.26
C GLY A 172 5.10 6.05 -18.97
N PRO A 173 6.14 6.44 -18.22
CA PRO A 173 7.46 6.69 -18.80
C PRO A 173 8.17 5.41 -19.25
N ALA A 174 9.06 5.54 -20.24
CA ALA A 174 9.99 4.48 -20.63
C ALA A 174 11.11 4.32 -19.60
N LEU A 175 11.65 5.45 -19.14
CA LEU A 175 12.64 5.53 -18.06
C LEU A 175 12.10 6.40 -16.93
N ALA A 176 12.13 5.89 -15.70
CA ALA A 176 11.84 6.65 -14.50
C ALA A 176 13.08 6.79 -13.61
N THR A 177 13.20 7.95 -12.97
CA THR A 177 14.27 8.25 -12.00
C THR A 177 13.73 9.12 -10.86
N ASN A 178 14.42 9.16 -9.72
CA ASN A 178 14.00 9.91 -8.54
C ASN A 178 14.55 11.35 -8.47
N THR A 179 15.37 11.78 -9.45
CA THR A 179 15.96 13.13 -9.46
C THR A 179 15.88 13.80 -10.83
N ASP A 180 15.68 15.13 -10.84
CA ASP A 180 15.67 15.94 -12.06
C ASP A 180 17.05 15.97 -12.74
N ALA A 181 18.13 15.93 -11.95
CA ALA A 181 19.51 15.87 -12.47
C ALA A 181 19.75 14.61 -13.32
N ASN A 182 19.23 13.45 -12.89
CA ASN A 182 19.30 12.23 -13.67
C ASN A 182 18.47 12.32 -14.96
N VAL A 183 17.30 12.99 -14.93
CA VAL A 183 16.50 13.23 -16.15
C VAL A 183 17.31 14.02 -17.15
N GLU A 184 17.89 15.16 -16.73
CA GLU A 184 18.70 16.01 -17.60
C GLU A 184 19.91 15.26 -18.18
N LEU A 185 20.60 14.46 -17.36
CA LEU A 185 21.74 13.64 -17.79
C LEU A 185 21.32 12.63 -18.87
N MET A 186 20.23 11.88 -18.64
CA MET A 186 19.72 10.90 -19.60
C MET A 186 19.23 11.57 -20.89
N GLU A 187 18.43 12.64 -20.78
CA GLU A 187 17.92 13.35 -21.95
C GLU A 187 19.04 13.97 -22.79
N THR A 188 20.09 14.49 -22.15
CA THR A 188 21.25 15.06 -22.85
C THR A 188 21.95 13.98 -23.69
N ASP A 189 22.26 12.84 -23.09
CA ASP A 189 22.92 11.74 -23.81
C ASP A 189 22.02 11.18 -24.94
N ILE A 190 20.74 10.90 -24.66
CA ILE A 190 19.75 10.39 -25.62
C ILE A 190 19.54 11.34 -26.80
N ASN A 191 19.37 12.64 -26.53
CA ASN A 191 19.19 13.63 -27.59
C ASN A 191 20.46 13.82 -28.41
N SER A 192 21.64 13.78 -27.79
CA SER A 192 22.91 13.90 -28.52
C SER A 192 23.11 12.80 -29.56
N LYS A 193 22.55 11.61 -29.33
CA LYS A 193 22.57 10.47 -30.25
C LYS A 193 21.33 10.35 -31.14
N GLY A 194 20.36 11.25 -30.99
CA GLY A 194 19.10 11.24 -31.75
C GLY A 194 18.29 9.96 -31.50
N ARG A 195 18.15 9.54 -30.24
CA ARG A 195 17.48 8.29 -29.85
C ARG A 195 16.18 8.47 -29.06
N MET A 196 15.69 9.71 -28.92
CA MET A 196 14.51 9.98 -28.09
C MET A 196 13.26 9.20 -28.55
N ASP A 197 13.09 9.02 -29.86
CA ASP A 197 11.97 8.27 -30.45
C ASP A 197 11.95 6.78 -30.04
N ASN A 198 13.10 6.23 -29.62
CA ASN A 198 13.22 4.86 -29.12
C ASN A 198 12.66 4.69 -27.70
N TYR A 199 12.42 5.78 -26.96
CA TYR A 199 11.90 5.80 -25.59
C TYR A 199 10.43 6.21 -25.55
N LYS A 200 9.51 5.28 -25.84
CA LYS A 200 8.07 5.57 -25.90
C LYS A 200 7.52 5.81 -24.49
N GLY A 201 7.02 7.02 -24.25
CA GLY A 201 6.64 7.51 -22.91
C GLY A 201 7.66 8.48 -22.30
N GLY A 202 8.83 8.60 -22.93
CA GLY A 202 9.89 9.52 -22.54
C GLY A 202 10.58 9.13 -21.24
N ILE A 203 11.37 10.07 -20.72
CA ILE A 203 12.10 9.97 -19.47
C ILE A 203 11.43 10.91 -18.49
N LYS A 204 11.11 10.45 -17.28
CA LYS A 204 10.44 11.28 -16.28
C LYS A 204 11.04 11.09 -14.90
N LYS A 205 11.05 12.18 -14.13
CA LYS A 205 11.16 12.08 -12.69
C LYS A 205 9.86 11.48 -12.14
N VAL A 206 10.00 10.49 -11.28
CA VAL A 206 8.90 9.82 -10.59
C VAL A 206 9.21 9.81 -9.11
N GLU A 207 8.22 10.16 -8.30
CA GLU A 207 8.23 9.86 -6.87
C GLU A 207 7.75 8.42 -6.73
N PHE A 208 8.69 7.52 -6.45
CA PHE A 208 8.39 6.11 -6.28
C PHE A 208 7.73 5.90 -4.91
N ASP A 209 6.69 5.07 -4.85
CA ASP A 209 6.14 4.64 -3.58
C ASP A 209 6.97 3.48 -2.99
N ASP A 210 6.67 3.09 -1.75
CA ASP A 210 7.26 1.90 -1.14
C ASP A 210 7.00 0.63 -2.00
N PRO A 211 7.95 -0.32 -2.05
CA PRO A 211 9.24 -0.31 -1.39
C PRO A 211 10.33 0.45 -2.17
N PHE A 212 10.02 1.01 -3.34
CA PHE A 212 11.02 1.50 -4.28
C PHE A 212 11.49 2.93 -3.98
N GLY A 213 10.66 3.75 -3.35
CA GLY A 213 10.96 5.14 -3.03
C GLY A 213 11.82 5.38 -1.80
N ASP A 214 11.86 4.43 -0.87
CA ASP A 214 12.62 4.55 0.37
C ASP A 214 13.75 3.50 0.42
N PRO A 215 15.00 3.91 0.70
CA PRO A 215 16.14 3.00 0.68
C PRO A 215 16.09 1.94 1.78
N GLN A 216 15.54 2.26 2.96
CA GLN A 216 15.34 1.27 4.01
C GLN A 216 14.27 0.26 3.59
N LYS A 217 13.14 0.73 3.05
CA LYS A 217 12.05 -0.12 2.58
C LYS A 217 12.46 -1.00 1.41
N MET A 218 13.29 -0.49 0.51
CA MET A 218 13.85 -1.29 -0.57
C MET A 218 14.73 -2.42 -0.03
N ALA A 219 15.57 -2.13 0.98
CA ALA A 219 16.40 -3.15 1.62
C ALA A 219 15.55 -4.20 2.36
N GLU A 220 14.53 -3.77 3.10
CA GLU A 220 13.55 -4.65 3.77
C GLU A 220 12.83 -5.54 2.75
N PHE A 221 12.43 -4.99 1.60
CA PHE A 221 11.78 -5.73 0.52
C PHE A 221 12.70 -6.78 -0.12
N ILE A 222 13.95 -6.41 -0.44
CA ILE A 222 14.95 -7.36 -0.96
C ILE A 222 15.21 -8.49 0.05
N ALA A 223 15.31 -8.15 1.34
CA ALA A 223 15.48 -9.13 2.41
C ALA A 223 14.27 -10.08 2.52
N ALA A 224 13.05 -9.55 2.40
CA ALA A 224 11.83 -10.35 2.39
C ALA A 224 11.78 -11.30 1.18
N LEU A 225 12.08 -10.82 -0.03
CA LEU A 225 12.18 -11.66 -1.24
C LEU A 225 13.21 -12.77 -1.09
N LYS A 226 14.37 -12.46 -0.51
CA LYS A 226 15.42 -13.44 -0.21
C LYS A 226 14.92 -14.50 0.77
N ALA A 227 14.23 -14.10 1.83
CA ALA A 227 13.66 -15.03 2.80
C ALA A 227 12.62 -15.97 2.15
N GLU A 228 11.72 -15.43 1.33
CA GLU A 228 10.74 -16.24 0.60
C GLU A 228 11.41 -17.22 -0.36
N TYR A 229 12.42 -16.78 -1.12
CA TYR A 229 13.21 -17.64 -1.98
C TYR A 229 13.82 -18.84 -1.23
N TYR A 230 14.42 -18.61 -0.05
CA TYR A 230 15.02 -19.68 0.74
C TYR A 230 14.01 -20.54 1.51
N ALA A 231 12.77 -20.07 1.68
CA ALA A 231 11.68 -20.87 2.22
C ALA A 231 11.10 -21.86 1.19
N LEU A 232 11.18 -21.55 -0.12
CA LEU A 232 10.70 -22.44 -1.18
C LEU A 232 11.47 -23.77 -1.23
N PRO A 233 10.81 -24.89 -1.58
CA PRO A 233 11.49 -26.12 -1.96
C PRO A 233 12.51 -25.89 -3.09
N VAL A 234 13.68 -26.54 -3.01
CA VAL A 234 14.78 -26.34 -3.99
C VAL A 234 14.32 -26.54 -5.45
N ALA A 235 13.41 -27.49 -5.70
CA ALA A 235 12.88 -27.76 -7.04
C ALA A 235 12.02 -26.62 -7.62
N GLN A 236 11.45 -25.76 -6.76
CA GLN A 236 10.58 -24.63 -7.13
C GLN A 236 11.34 -23.31 -7.26
N ARG A 237 12.56 -23.22 -6.70
CA ARG A 237 13.43 -22.05 -6.82
C ARG A 237 13.88 -21.80 -8.25
N GLY A 238 13.93 -20.55 -8.66
CA GLY A 238 14.63 -20.16 -9.88
C GLY A 238 16.14 -20.18 -9.69
N VAL A 239 16.89 -20.58 -10.70
CA VAL A 239 18.36 -20.63 -10.69
C VAL A 239 18.89 -19.88 -11.91
N ALA A 240 19.47 -18.70 -11.69
CA ALA A 240 20.08 -17.93 -12.76
C ALA A 240 21.43 -18.54 -13.21
N PRO A 241 21.78 -18.50 -14.50
CA PRO A 241 20.94 -18.09 -15.65
C PRO A 241 20.12 -19.25 -16.25
N ASN A 242 20.19 -20.45 -15.67
CA ASN A 242 19.81 -21.71 -16.33
C ASN A 242 18.31 -22.04 -16.27
N ASN A 243 17.60 -21.63 -15.22
CA ASN A 243 16.19 -21.94 -15.01
C ASN A 243 15.52 -20.84 -14.16
N MET A 244 15.20 -19.71 -14.78
CA MET A 244 14.61 -18.55 -14.09
C MET A 244 13.08 -18.51 -14.21
N GLY A 245 12.45 -19.67 -14.45
CA GLY A 245 11.01 -19.77 -14.67
C GLY A 245 10.59 -19.55 -16.14
N THR A 246 9.31 -19.73 -16.39
CA THR A 246 8.64 -19.44 -17.68
C THR A 246 7.32 -18.76 -17.39
N VAL A 247 6.68 -18.10 -18.37
CA VAL A 247 5.38 -17.44 -18.14
C VAL A 247 4.33 -18.40 -17.56
N ALA A 248 4.36 -19.68 -17.98
CA ALA A 248 3.45 -20.70 -17.46
C ALA A 248 3.82 -21.22 -16.06
N VAL A 249 5.10 -21.14 -15.68
CA VAL A 249 5.63 -21.57 -14.38
C VAL A 249 6.64 -20.53 -13.90
N PRO A 250 6.18 -19.36 -13.46
CA PRO A 250 7.06 -18.28 -13.05
C PRO A 250 7.76 -18.64 -11.72
N ARG A 251 8.94 -18.07 -11.46
CA ARG A 251 9.76 -18.40 -10.30
C ARG A 251 10.33 -17.17 -9.63
N ILE A 252 10.54 -17.27 -8.32
CA ILE A 252 11.43 -16.37 -7.59
C ILE A 252 12.86 -16.86 -7.79
N THR A 253 13.72 -16.00 -8.32
CA THR A 253 15.13 -16.24 -8.58
C THR A 253 15.95 -15.22 -7.80
N TYR A 254 16.85 -15.69 -6.93
CA TYR A 254 17.78 -14.84 -6.20
C TYR A 254 19.21 -15.21 -6.57
N HIS A 255 19.99 -14.23 -7.01
CA HIS A 255 21.40 -14.39 -7.40
C HIS A 255 22.27 -13.40 -6.63
N SER A 256 23.29 -13.92 -5.95
CA SER A 256 24.27 -13.11 -5.23
C SER A 256 25.54 -12.97 -6.05
N GLY A 257 25.99 -11.73 -6.23
CA GLY A 257 27.15 -11.38 -7.06
C GLY A 257 26.77 -11.00 -8.51
N PRO A 258 27.77 -10.70 -9.35
CA PRO A 258 27.54 -10.33 -10.74
C PRO A 258 26.82 -11.43 -11.53
N LEU A 259 25.88 -11.04 -12.38
CA LEU A 259 25.14 -11.94 -13.27
C LEU A 259 25.30 -11.49 -14.72
N GLN A 260 25.54 -12.47 -15.59
CA GLN A 260 25.48 -12.28 -17.04
C GLN A 260 24.40 -13.19 -17.63
N LEU A 261 23.40 -12.58 -18.26
CA LEU A 261 22.38 -13.25 -19.04
C LEU A 261 22.76 -13.13 -20.52
N LYS A 262 22.98 -14.27 -21.19
CA LYS A 262 23.56 -14.30 -22.54
C LYS A 262 22.80 -15.18 -23.51
N GLY A 263 22.93 -14.91 -24.81
CA GLY A 263 22.30 -15.70 -25.86
C GLY A 263 20.78 -15.68 -25.72
N ASN A 264 20.16 -16.85 -25.53
CA ASN A 264 18.71 -17.01 -25.42
C ASN A 264 18.26 -17.31 -23.98
N ASN A 265 18.99 -16.85 -22.97
CA ASN A 265 18.56 -17.01 -21.58
C ASN A 265 17.17 -16.38 -21.40
N SER A 266 16.23 -17.17 -20.87
CA SER A 266 14.86 -16.73 -20.62
C SER A 266 14.46 -16.97 -19.17
N GLY A 267 13.49 -16.19 -18.69
CA GLY A 267 12.92 -16.31 -17.35
C GLY A 267 11.53 -15.69 -17.23
N ALA A 268 10.84 -15.98 -16.13
CA ALA A 268 9.65 -15.23 -15.74
C ALA A 268 9.42 -15.29 -14.23
N GLY A 269 8.85 -14.24 -13.65
CA GLY A 269 8.59 -14.10 -12.23
C GLY A 269 9.38 -12.96 -11.61
N ILE A 270 10.11 -13.23 -10.53
CA ILE A 270 10.94 -12.23 -9.83
C ILE A 270 12.40 -12.64 -9.95
N LEU A 271 13.27 -11.73 -10.40
CA LEU A 271 14.72 -11.90 -10.42
C LEU A 271 15.38 -10.82 -9.57
N VAL A 272 16.01 -11.22 -8.46
CA VAL A 272 16.83 -10.33 -7.63
C VAL A 272 18.30 -10.62 -7.88
N VAL A 273 19.06 -9.61 -8.30
CA VAL A 273 20.50 -9.66 -8.51
C VAL A 273 21.18 -8.74 -7.50
N GLU A 274 21.74 -9.33 -6.46
CA GLU A 274 22.60 -8.61 -5.51
C GLU A 274 24.01 -8.44 -6.09
N GLY A 275 24.13 -7.63 -7.13
CA GLY A 275 25.36 -7.42 -7.88
C GLY A 275 25.10 -6.74 -9.23
N ASN A 276 26.14 -6.63 -10.05
CA ASN A 276 26.02 -6.05 -11.39
C ASN A 276 25.28 -7.01 -12.32
N LEU A 277 24.45 -6.47 -13.22
CA LEU A 277 23.73 -7.27 -14.21
C LEU A 277 24.18 -6.86 -15.62
N SER A 278 24.52 -7.86 -16.44
CA SER A 278 24.80 -7.67 -17.86
C SER A 278 23.93 -8.57 -18.72
N PHE A 279 23.36 -8.01 -19.78
CA PHE A 279 22.65 -8.73 -20.83
C PHE A 279 23.52 -8.76 -22.08
N SER A 280 23.66 -9.93 -22.71
CA SER A 280 24.29 -10.06 -24.02
C SER A 280 23.50 -10.93 -25.01
N GLY A 281 23.30 -10.46 -26.24
CA GLY A 281 22.51 -11.20 -27.23
C GLY A 281 21.01 -10.93 -27.12
N THR A 282 20.18 -11.96 -26.98
CA THR A 282 18.71 -11.83 -26.97
C THR A 282 18.02 -12.46 -25.75
N PRO A 283 18.40 -12.04 -24.52
CA PRO A 283 17.76 -12.52 -23.31
C PRO A 283 16.33 -11.99 -23.16
N SER A 284 15.44 -12.79 -22.57
CA SER A 284 14.03 -12.41 -22.33
C SER A 284 13.63 -12.68 -20.88
N PHE A 285 12.83 -11.81 -20.28
CA PHE A 285 12.35 -12.03 -18.91
C PHE A 285 10.99 -11.35 -18.72
N GLU A 286 10.02 -12.11 -18.25
CA GLU A 286 8.67 -11.61 -17.99
C GLU A 286 8.44 -11.45 -16.48
N GLY A 287 8.39 -10.22 -15.98
CA GLY A 287 8.11 -9.91 -14.58
C GLY A 287 9.01 -8.81 -14.01
N LEU A 288 9.40 -8.95 -12.74
CA LEU A 288 10.19 -7.95 -12.02
C LEU A 288 11.66 -8.36 -11.96
N ILE A 289 12.56 -7.47 -12.39
CA ILE A 289 14.01 -7.60 -12.17
C ILE A 289 14.45 -6.50 -11.21
N ILE A 290 15.13 -6.87 -10.12
CA ILE A 290 15.75 -5.95 -9.17
C ILE A 290 17.26 -6.14 -9.24
N VAL A 291 17.99 -5.05 -9.40
CA VAL A 291 19.46 -5.04 -9.45
C VAL A 291 19.99 -4.05 -8.43
N THR A 292 20.84 -4.52 -7.52
CA THR A 292 21.46 -3.67 -6.48
C THR A 292 22.92 -3.31 -6.77
N GLY A 293 23.47 -3.82 -7.87
CA GLY A 293 24.80 -3.45 -8.35
C GLY A 293 24.91 -2.01 -8.83
N GLN A 294 26.15 -1.60 -9.12
CA GLN A 294 26.45 -0.25 -9.63
C GLN A 294 26.48 -0.19 -11.15
N THR A 295 26.57 -1.34 -11.83
CA THR A 295 26.67 -1.41 -13.28
C THR A 295 25.55 -2.22 -13.86
N PHE A 296 24.91 -1.64 -14.87
CA PHE A 296 24.01 -2.32 -15.76
C PHE A 296 24.46 -2.14 -17.20
N THR A 297 24.61 -3.25 -17.91
CA THR A 297 25.05 -3.23 -19.31
C THR A 297 24.13 -4.09 -20.14
N ILE A 298 23.60 -3.54 -21.21
CA ILE A 298 22.97 -4.30 -22.28
C ILE A 298 23.88 -4.23 -23.48
N SER A 299 24.35 -5.38 -23.97
CA SER A 299 25.16 -5.43 -25.18
C SER A 299 24.67 -6.48 -26.18
N GLY A 300 24.99 -6.29 -27.46
CA GLY A 300 24.67 -7.24 -28.52
C GLY A 300 23.34 -6.97 -29.22
N GLY A 301 23.17 -7.59 -30.39
CA GLY A 301 21.96 -7.40 -31.19
C GLY A 301 21.50 -8.65 -31.91
N GLY A 302 20.19 -8.83 -31.88
CA GLY A 302 19.42 -9.92 -32.45
C GLY A 302 17.93 -9.63 -32.24
N ASN A 303 17.05 -10.38 -32.91
CA ASN A 303 15.60 -10.18 -32.87
C ASN A 303 14.96 -10.75 -31.58
N GLY A 304 15.47 -10.37 -30.43
CA GLY A 304 14.92 -10.79 -29.16
C GLY A 304 15.26 -9.80 -28.08
N GLY A 305 14.26 -9.01 -27.73
CA GLY A 305 14.19 -8.32 -26.47
C GLY A 305 12.72 -8.32 -26.14
N VAL A 306 12.28 -9.26 -25.32
CA VAL A 306 11.01 -9.07 -24.64
C VAL A 306 11.34 -9.20 -23.16
N LEU A 307 11.70 -8.06 -22.57
CA LEU A 307 11.53 -7.86 -21.14
C LEU A 307 10.13 -7.26 -20.96
N GLY A 308 9.13 -8.09 -20.69
CA GLY A 308 7.79 -7.62 -20.32
C GLY A 308 7.69 -7.51 -18.80
N GLY A 309 7.52 -6.31 -18.28
CA GLY A 309 7.46 -6.06 -16.84
C GLY A 309 8.25 -4.82 -16.45
N ALA A 310 9.05 -4.89 -15.39
CA ALA A 310 9.83 -3.75 -14.95
C ALA A 310 11.23 -4.16 -14.47
N VAL A 311 12.21 -3.33 -14.80
CA VAL A 311 13.56 -3.44 -14.26
C VAL A 311 13.78 -2.30 -13.27
N VAL A 312 14.21 -2.63 -12.06
CA VAL A 312 14.47 -1.68 -10.98
C VAL A 312 15.93 -1.75 -10.59
N PHE A 313 16.61 -0.62 -10.76
CA PHE A 313 17.97 -0.39 -10.28
C PHE A 313 17.89 0.45 -9.03
N ALA A 314 18.20 -0.17 -7.91
CA ALA A 314 18.22 0.51 -6.63
C ALA A 314 19.26 -0.16 -5.74
N ASN A 315 20.21 0.62 -5.25
CA ASN A 315 21.26 0.13 -4.36
C ASN A 315 21.06 0.73 -2.96
N PRO A 316 20.17 0.16 -2.13
CA PRO A 316 19.98 0.65 -0.79
C PRO A 316 21.21 0.35 0.08
N LEU A 317 21.82 1.38 0.62
CA LEU A 317 22.99 1.30 1.48
C LEU A 317 22.69 1.96 2.83
N GLN A 318 23.05 1.26 3.89
CA GLN A 318 23.10 1.82 5.23
C GLN A 318 24.52 2.32 5.54
N ASP A 319 24.65 3.57 5.97
CA ASP A 319 25.91 4.08 6.48
C ASP A 319 26.24 3.37 7.81
N ALA A 320 27.40 2.72 7.89
CA ALA A 320 27.79 1.96 9.06
C ALA A 320 28.06 2.81 10.31
N ASN A 321 28.31 4.12 10.15
CA ASN A 321 28.61 5.03 11.25
C ASN A 321 27.38 5.83 11.69
N THR A 322 26.55 6.30 10.75
CA THR A 322 25.37 7.12 11.05
C THR A 322 24.08 6.31 11.13
N GLY A 323 24.05 5.10 10.55
CA GLY A 323 22.85 4.27 10.44
C GLY A 323 21.85 4.77 9.37
N GLU A 324 22.16 5.87 8.68
CA GLU A 324 21.30 6.48 7.67
C GLU A 324 21.25 5.64 6.39
N TRP A 325 20.05 5.53 5.82
CA TRP A 325 19.82 4.82 4.57
C TRP A 325 19.86 5.78 3.38
N SER A 326 20.47 5.35 2.28
CA SER A 326 20.55 6.10 1.03
C SER A 326 20.57 5.16 -0.18
N PHE A 327 20.15 5.65 -1.34
CA PHE A 327 20.31 4.94 -2.60
C PHE A 327 21.68 5.23 -3.23
N GLY A 328 22.63 4.34 -2.98
CA GLY A 328 23.97 4.35 -3.57
C GLY A 328 24.90 5.46 -3.04
N LYS A 329 26.15 5.11 -2.72
CA LYS A 329 27.24 6.08 -2.48
C LYS A 329 28.12 6.31 -3.71
N ALA A 330 28.15 5.33 -4.62
CA ALA A 330 28.89 5.35 -5.87
C ALA A 330 27.92 5.53 -7.03
N GLU A 331 28.29 6.38 -7.97
CA GLU A 331 27.46 6.76 -9.10
C GLU A 331 27.32 5.58 -10.10
N ALA A 332 26.09 5.20 -10.43
CA ALA A 332 25.83 4.04 -11.28
C ALA A 332 26.20 4.29 -12.75
N THR A 333 26.61 3.22 -13.46
CA THR A 333 26.93 3.22 -14.88
C THR A 333 25.93 2.39 -15.65
N PHE A 334 25.24 3.04 -16.59
CA PHE A 334 24.27 2.41 -17.50
C PHE A 334 24.80 2.48 -18.91
N VAL A 335 25.02 1.32 -19.53
CA VAL A 335 25.51 1.23 -20.91
C VAL A 335 24.53 0.41 -21.73
N PHE A 336 24.05 0.99 -22.81
CA PHE A 336 23.25 0.35 -23.84
C PHE A 336 24.09 0.30 -25.10
N ASP A 337 24.56 -0.89 -25.49
CA ASP A 337 25.49 -1.10 -26.60
C ASP A 337 24.91 -2.13 -27.59
N VAL A 338 23.97 -1.67 -28.43
CA VAL A 338 23.21 -2.54 -29.34
C VAL A 338 23.82 -2.49 -30.74
N ASP A 339 24.80 -3.36 -31.02
CA ASP A 339 25.55 -3.35 -32.29
C ASP A 339 25.13 -4.43 -33.32
N GLY A 340 24.05 -5.18 -33.08
CA GLY A 340 23.57 -6.21 -34.02
C GLY A 340 22.37 -5.79 -34.87
N GLY A 341 22.10 -6.53 -35.95
CA GLY A 341 21.07 -6.19 -36.95
C GLY A 341 19.61 -6.44 -36.54
N GLY A 342 19.34 -6.85 -35.30
CA GLY A 342 17.99 -7.09 -34.79
C GLY A 342 17.52 -6.01 -33.81
N LYS A 343 16.20 -5.88 -33.62
CA LYS A 343 15.60 -4.86 -32.74
C LYS A 343 15.39 -5.40 -31.33
N ALA A 344 16.05 -4.82 -30.34
CA ALA A 344 15.81 -5.12 -28.93
C ALA A 344 14.57 -4.38 -28.41
N THR A 345 13.69 -5.02 -27.63
CA THR A 345 12.52 -4.35 -27.03
C THR A 345 12.45 -4.58 -25.52
N PHE A 346 12.16 -3.51 -24.79
CA PHE A 346 11.91 -3.52 -23.36
C PHE A 346 10.57 -2.86 -23.15
N ARG A 347 9.65 -3.52 -22.46
CA ARG A 347 8.27 -3.06 -22.39
C ARG A 347 7.73 -3.19 -20.98
N TYR A 348 7.14 -2.11 -20.48
CA TYR A 348 6.33 -2.18 -19.28
C TYR A 348 5.15 -3.15 -19.48
N ASP A 349 5.02 -4.12 -18.59
CA ASP A 349 3.89 -5.05 -18.60
C ASP A 349 3.33 -5.25 -17.19
N LYS A 350 2.17 -4.64 -16.94
CA LYS A 350 1.48 -4.76 -15.66
C LYS A 350 1.08 -6.20 -15.35
N GLY A 351 0.62 -6.97 -16.33
CA GLY A 351 0.17 -8.36 -16.12
C GLY A 351 1.31 -9.30 -15.72
N SER A 352 2.49 -9.13 -16.30
CA SER A 352 3.71 -9.84 -15.90
C SER A 352 4.14 -9.46 -14.49
N LEU A 353 3.97 -8.19 -14.08
CA LEU A 353 4.23 -7.74 -12.71
C LEU A 353 3.21 -8.29 -11.71
N GLU A 354 1.93 -8.33 -12.06
CA GLU A 354 0.87 -8.95 -11.24
C GLU A 354 1.15 -10.44 -11.05
N THR A 355 1.48 -11.15 -12.14
CA THR A 355 1.88 -12.57 -12.10
C THR A 355 3.11 -12.78 -11.21
N ALA A 356 4.10 -11.88 -11.28
CA ALA A 356 5.29 -11.94 -10.45
C ALA A 356 4.97 -11.69 -8.96
N ARG A 357 4.12 -10.71 -8.64
CA ARG A 357 3.66 -10.42 -7.28
C ARG A 357 2.86 -11.59 -6.69
N ASP A 358 2.03 -12.23 -7.49
CA ASP A 358 1.18 -13.35 -7.06
C ASP A 358 2.00 -14.64 -6.76
N LEU A 359 3.30 -14.66 -7.08
CA LEU A 359 4.23 -15.68 -6.59
C LEU A 359 4.53 -15.56 -5.09
N LEU A 360 4.38 -14.36 -4.53
CA LEU A 360 4.74 -14.08 -3.15
C LEU A 360 3.71 -14.69 -2.22
N SER A 361 4.16 -15.06 -1.02
CA SER A 361 3.29 -15.62 0.00
C SER A 361 2.11 -14.69 0.30
N GLU A 362 0.90 -15.25 0.40
CA GLU A 362 -0.31 -14.48 0.69
C GLU A 362 -0.18 -13.78 2.04
N ASN A 363 -0.31 -12.45 2.04
CA ASN A 363 -0.05 -11.58 3.20
C ASN A 363 1.40 -11.69 3.72
N GLY A 364 2.35 -12.12 2.90
CA GLY A 364 3.78 -12.05 3.21
C GLY A 364 4.29 -10.61 3.25
N VAL A 365 5.42 -10.38 3.94
CA VAL A 365 6.03 -9.04 4.05
C VAL A 365 6.32 -8.45 2.67
N ALA A 366 6.92 -9.24 1.76
CA ALA A 366 7.23 -8.77 0.42
C ALA A 366 5.95 -8.41 -0.37
N GLN A 367 4.92 -9.24 -0.28
CA GLN A 367 3.64 -8.98 -0.97
C GLN A 367 2.96 -7.72 -0.42
N GLN A 368 2.96 -7.53 0.90
CA GLN A 368 2.35 -6.34 1.53
C GLN A 368 3.09 -5.05 1.16
N MET A 369 4.42 -5.10 1.03
CA MET A 369 5.23 -3.96 0.63
C MET A 369 5.02 -3.62 -0.86
N TRP A 370 4.99 -4.62 -1.74
CA TRP A 370 4.84 -4.41 -3.18
C TRP A 370 3.40 -4.66 -3.64
N GLN A 371 2.61 -3.58 -3.63
CA GLN A 371 1.26 -3.59 -4.17
C GLN A 371 1.27 -2.97 -5.59
N LEU A 372 0.44 -3.55 -6.47
CA LEU A 372 0.20 -3.02 -7.82
C LEU A 372 -1.27 -2.62 -7.83
N ASP A 373 -1.57 -1.36 -8.18
CA ASP A 373 -2.96 -0.90 -8.22
C ASP A 373 -3.78 -1.82 -9.15
N SER A 374 -4.95 -2.25 -8.68
CA SER A 374 -5.91 -3.03 -9.48
C SER A 374 -6.70 -2.18 -10.49
N SER A 375 -6.59 -0.85 -10.42
CA SER A 375 -7.31 0.05 -11.30
C SER A 375 -6.42 0.52 -12.47
N ALA A 376 -6.97 0.47 -13.68
CA ALA A 376 -6.32 1.03 -14.85
C ALA A 376 -6.43 2.57 -14.77
N GLY A 377 -5.30 3.26 -14.68
CA GLY A 377 -5.22 4.70 -14.94
C GLY A 377 -5.20 5.66 -13.75
N SER A 378 -5.01 5.22 -12.51
CA SER A 378 -4.63 6.14 -11.42
C SER A 378 -3.18 5.94 -10.99
N SER A 379 -2.35 6.94 -11.27
CA SER A 379 -1.03 7.15 -10.68
C SER A 379 -1.10 7.55 -9.20
N ALA A 380 -2.13 7.12 -8.48
CA ALA A 380 -2.36 7.49 -7.10
C ALA A 380 -2.31 6.23 -6.24
N ALA A 381 -1.45 6.23 -5.23
CA ALA A 381 -1.46 5.26 -4.15
C ALA A 381 -2.91 4.96 -3.74
N THR A 382 -3.23 3.69 -3.47
CA THR A 382 -4.55 3.39 -2.90
C THR A 382 -4.58 4.04 -1.52
N PRO A 383 -5.46 5.02 -1.27
CA PRO A 383 -5.50 5.68 0.02
C PRO A 383 -5.82 4.66 1.10
N SER A 384 -5.27 4.86 2.29
CA SER A 384 -5.62 4.06 3.45
C SER A 384 -7.12 4.12 3.68
N SER A 385 -7.71 2.97 4.04
CA SER A 385 -9.16 2.84 4.12
C SER A 385 -9.59 2.24 5.46
N MET A 386 -10.84 2.54 5.83
CA MET A 386 -11.54 1.94 6.97
C MET A 386 -12.79 1.24 6.44
N SER A 387 -12.96 -0.02 6.76
CA SER A 387 -14.04 -0.86 6.26
C SER A 387 -14.65 -1.73 7.37
N ALA A 388 -15.70 -2.50 7.04
CA ALA A 388 -16.35 -3.44 7.96
C ALA A 388 -16.86 -2.82 9.29
N TRP A 389 -17.38 -1.60 9.22
CA TRP A 389 -17.96 -0.90 10.37
C TRP A 389 -19.15 -1.68 10.93
N SER A 390 -19.07 -2.09 12.19
CA SER A 390 -20.15 -2.81 12.87
C SER A 390 -20.14 -2.56 14.38
N GLU A 391 -21.31 -2.55 15.00
CA GLU A 391 -21.44 -2.51 16.46
C GLU A 391 -21.12 -3.89 17.05
N VAL A 392 -20.42 -3.91 18.17
CA VAL A 392 -20.10 -5.15 18.92
C VAL A 392 -20.58 -5.03 20.37
N TYR A 393 -20.98 -6.16 20.96
CA TYR A 393 -21.64 -6.22 22.27
C TYR A 393 -20.71 -6.67 23.38
#